data_AF-A0A349N778-F1
#
_entry.id   AF-A0A349N778-F1
#
_cell.length_a   1.000
_cell.length_b   1.000
_cell.length_c   1.000
_cell.angle_alpha   90.00
_cell.angle_beta   90.00
_cell.angle_gamma   90.00
#
_symmetry.space_group_name_H-M   'P 1'
#
loop_
_entity.id
_entity.type
_entity.pdbx_description
1 polymer ?
#
loop_
_entity_poly.entity_id
_entity_poly.type
_entity_poly.pdbx_seq_one_letter_code
_entity_poly.pdbx_strand_id
1 'polypeptide(L)'
;PLQLATATAIVANKGIVVKPRMLAAIDGEPFQPQDPNPAGNVQIDNPEHWRYIEESMTMVVHRPYSQVFRDYGTAYEAIALADRDMSYKMAGKSGSAQVVSIAQDILQSEDIDVSDLNKDHALFVAYAPAQHPTIEPQIAVAVFVENGQHGSSVAGPVAKAVIDSYLLDILEIDFTALATDPDALLSEGSDRVRQADENSPSFVALNAEHEGHRHD
;
A
#
# COMPACT_ATOMS: atom_id res chain seq x y z
N PRO A 1 -13.80 1.41 -3.02
CA PRO A 1 -12.48 1.24 -2.34
C PRO A 1 -11.68 2.55 -2.15
N LEU A 2 -11.72 3.52 -3.08
CA LEU A 2 -10.92 4.76 -2.98
C LEU A 2 -11.19 5.58 -1.70
N GLN A 3 -12.45 5.71 -1.28
CA GLN A 3 -12.81 6.41 -0.05
C GLN A 3 -12.23 5.74 1.20
N LEU A 4 -12.17 4.41 1.23
CA LEU A 4 -11.54 3.67 2.32
C LEU A 4 -10.04 3.92 2.36
N ALA A 5 -9.35 3.82 1.22
CA ALA A 5 -7.92 4.14 1.15
C ALA A 5 -7.63 5.59 1.60
N THR A 6 -8.50 6.53 1.21
CA THR A 6 -8.38 7.94 1.63
C THR A 6 -8.56 8.08 3.14
N ALA A 7 -9.58 7.44 3.72
CA ALA A 7 -9.80 7.45 5.17
C ALA A 7 -8.63 6.81 5.93
N THR A 8 -8.06 5.72 5.41
CA THR A 8 -6.88 5.07 5.98
C THR A 8 -5.65 5.97 5.91
N ALA A 9 -5.45 6.69 4.81
CA ALA A 9 -4.37 7.68 4.69
C ALA A 9 -4.54 8.84 5.67
N ILE A 10 -5.77 9.31 5.90
CA ILE A 10 -6.05 10.35 6.91
C ILE A 10 -5.71 9.87 8.31
N VAL A 11 -6.07 8.62 8.65
CA VAL A 11 -5.71 8.01 9.94
C VAL A 11 -4.20 7.89 10.08
N ALA A 12 -3.52 7.38 9.06
CA ALA A 12 -2.05 7.28 9.02
C ALA A 12 -1.37 8.64 9.20
N ASN A 13 -1.93 9.68 8.59
CA ASN A 13 -1.46 11.06 8.66
C ASN A 13 -2.04 11.86 9.86
N LYS A 14 -2.57 11.18 10.89
CA LYS A 14 -3.05 11.80 12.14
C LYS A 14 -4.02 12.96 11.90
N GLY A 15 -4.94 12.78 10.93
CA GLY A 15 -6.00 13.73 10.60
C GLY A 15 -5.67 14.70 9.47
N ILE A 16 -4.44 14.71 8.94
CA ILE A 16 -4.10 15.55 7.79
C ILE A 16 -4.74 14.96 6.53
N VAL A 17 -5.62 15.74 5.90
CA VAL A 17 -6.32 15.31 4.70
C VAL A 17 -5.48 15.60 3.47
N VAL A 18 -5.19 14.54 2.72
CA VAL A 18 -4.56 14.62 1.40
C VAL A 18 -5.56 14.12 0.37
N LYS A 19 -5.94 14.97 -0.58
CA LYS A 19 -6.86 14.58 -1.65
C LYS A 19 -6.15 13.56 -2.57
N PRO A 20 -6.74 12.38 -2.84
CA PRO A 20 -6.15 11.41 -3.75
C PRO A 20 -6.10 11.98 -5.18
N ARG A 21 -4.96 11.79 -5.84
CA ARG A 21 -4.69 12.29 -7.20
C ARG A 21 -3.84 11.28 -7.96
N MET A 22 -4.15 11.10 -9.25
CA MET A 22 -3.31 10.29 -10.17
C MET A 22 -2.24 11.12 -10.87
N LEU A 23 -2.49 12.43 -11.06
CA LEU A 23 -1.58 13.33 -11.75
C LEU A 23 -0.39 13.69 -10.85
N ALA A 24 0.81 13.28 -11.26
CA ALA A 24 2.07 13.60 -10.57
C ALA A 24 2.74 14.87 -11.13
N ALA A 25 2.82 15.02 -12.46
CA ALA A 25 3.51 16.12 -13.12
C ALA A 25 2.86 16.48 -14.47
N ILE A 26 3.03 17.73 -14.89
CA ILE A 26 2.68 18.23 -16.23
C ILE A 26 3.98 18.74 -16.86
N ASP A 27 4.34 18.22 -18.04
CA ASP A 27 5.57 18.59 -18.76
C ASP A 27 6.86 18.46 -17.91
N GLY A 28 6.91 17.46 -17.03
CA GLY A 28 8.04 17.20 -16.13
C GLY A 28 8.00 18.00 -14.81
N GLU A 29 7.11 18.99 -14.69
CA GLU A 29 6.98 19.80 -13.48
C GLU A 29 5.96 19.20 -12.50
N PRO A 30 6.32 18.99 -11.22
CA PRO A 30 5.41 18.46 -10.20
C PRO A 30 4.12 19.27 -10.09
N PHE A 31 2.99 18.59 -10.15
CA PHE A 31 1.69 19.24 -10.13
C PHE A 31 1.34 19.74 -8.72
N GLN A 32 1.30 21.07 -8.58
CA GLN A 32 0.87 21.74 -7.35
C GLN A 32 -0.64 22.01 -7.38
N PRO A 33 -1.43 21.49 -6.42
CA PRO A 33 -2.86 21.76 -6.36
C PRO A 33 -3.08 23.21 -5.90
N GLN A 34 -4.04 23.90 -6.53
CA GLN A 34 -4.40 25.27 -6.13
C GLN A 34 -4.99 25.32 -4.71
N ASP A 35 -5.71 24.27 -4.30
CA ASP A 35 -6.16 24.05 -2.93
C ASP A 35 -5.69 22.66 -2.47
N PRO A 36 -4.65 22.58 -1.63
CA PRO A 36 -4.15 21.29 -1.14
C PRO A 36 -5.09 20.62 -0.14
N ASN A 37 -6.01 21.37 0.50
CA ASN A 37 -6.86 20.85 1.57
C ASN A 37 -8.29 21.43 1.57
N PRO A 38 -9.11 21.16 0.54
CA PRO A 38 -10.45 21.73 0.41
C PRO A 38 -11.44 21.23 1.47
N ALA A 39 -11.15 20.12 2.15
CA ALA A 39 -12.03 19.51 3.15
C ALA A 39 -11.67 19.90 4.60
N GLY A 40 -10.49 20.49 4.82
CA GLY A 40 -9.94 20.75 6.15
C GLY A 40 -9.41 19.47 6.83
N ASN A 41 -8.49 19.65 7.78
CA ASN A 41 -7.96 18.54 8.58
C ASN A 41 -8.98 18.05 9.60
N VAL A 42 -8.97 16.75 9.88
CA VAL A 42 -9.76 16.15 10.96
C VAL A 42 -9.17 16.62 12.30
N GLN A 43 -9.94 17.42 13.02
CA GLN A 43 -9.61 17.85 14.38
C GLN A 43 -10.16 16.83 15.38
N ILE A 44 -9.36 16.51 16.39
CA ILE A 44 -9.77 15.70 17.52
C ILE A 44 -9.44 16.44 18.81
N ASP A 45 -10.30 16.28 19.82
CA ASP A 45 -10.15 17.00 21.09
C ASP A 45 -8.90 16.58 21.88
N ASN A 46 -8.46 15.34 21.70
CA ASN A 46 -7.29 14.77 22.37
C ASN A 46 -6.35 14.08 21.36
N PRO A 47 -5.17 14.66 21.06
CA PRO A 47 -4.19 14.07 20.15
C PRO A 47 -3.80 12.61 20.47
N GLU A 48 -3.89 12.20 21.74
CA GLU A 48 -3.61 10.81 22.16
C GLU A 48 -4.53 9.78 21.50
N HIS A 49 -5.71 10.17 21.01
CA HIS A 49 -6.57 9.21 20.29
C HIS A 49 -5.92 8.68 19.02
N TRP A 50 -5.07 9.46 18.34
CA TRP A 50 -4.30 8.94 17.20
C TRP A 50 -3.38 7.80 17.60
N ARG A 51 -2.71 7.93 18.74
CA ARG A 51 -1.85 6.88 19.29
C ARG A 51 -2.66 5.61 19.61
N TYR A 52 -3.83 5.76 20.24
CA TYR A 52 -4.70 4.61 20.53
C TYR A 52 -5.23 3.93 19.27
N ILE A 53 -5.58 4.69 18.23
CA ILE A 53 -6.03 4.14 16.95
C ILE A 53 -4.90 3.37 16.27
N GLU A 54 -3.71 3.96 16.16
CA GLU A 54 -2.53 3.31 15.59
C GLU A 54 -2.18 2.03 16.35
N GLU A 55 -2.16 2.07 17.68
CA GLU A 55 -1.89 0.91 18.53
C GLU A 55 -2.93 -0.19 18.30
N SER A 56 -4.22 0.16 18.28
CA SER A 56 -5.32 -0.78 18.08
C SER A 56 -5.26 -1.44 16.71
N MET A 57 -5.00 -0.66 15.65
CA MET A 57 -4.86 -1.18 14.29
C MET A 57 -3.59 -2.02 14.13
N THR A 58 -2.50 -1.66 14.80
CA THR A 58 -1.27 -2.48 14.82
C THR A 58 -1.53 -3.81 15.52
N MET A 59 -2.28 -3.82 16.63
CA MET A 59 -2.65 -5.05 17.33
C MET A 59 -3.50 -5.99 16.50
N VAL A 60 -4.32 -5.51 15.55
CA VAL A 60 -5.05 -6.38 14.62
C VAL A 60 -4.11 -7.31 13.84
N VAL A 61 -2.91 -6.81 13.51
CA VAL A 61 -1.92 -7.54 12.71
C VAL A 61 -0.89 -8.25 13.58
N HIS A 62 -0.48 -7.66 14.70
CA HIS A 62 0.71 -8.10 15.43
C HIS A 62 0.43 -8.74 16.79
N ARG A 63 -0.81 -8.72 17.28
CA ARG A 63 -1.12 -9.27 18.60
C ARG A 63 -1.17 -10.81 18.56
N PRO A 64 -0.26 -11.51 19.26
CA PRO A 64 -0.21 -12.96 19.23
C PRO A 64 -1.36 -13.61 20.01
N TYR A 65 -1.51 -14.92 19.86
CA TYR A 65 -2.41 -15.70 20.70
C TYR A 65 -2.06 -15.57 22.19
N SER A 66 -3.10 -15.49 23.01
CA SER A 66 -2.99 -15.53 24.47
C SER A 66 -3.84 -16.68 25.02
N GLN A 67 -3.76 -16.91 26.33
CA GLN A 67 -4.60 -17.90 27.03
C GLN A 67 -6.05 -17.43 27.18
N VAL A 68 -6.35 -16.16 26.87
CA VAL A 68 -7.68 -15.59 26.92
C VAL A 68 -8.40 -15.83 25.60
N PHE A 69 -9.66 -16.26 25.66
CA PHE A 69 -10.45 -16.57 24.47
C PHE A 69 -10.61 -15.33 23.56
N ARG A 70 -10.33 -15.50 22.26
CA ARG A 70 -10.39 -14.45 21.22
C ARG A 70 -9.51 -13.23 21.49
N ASP A 71 -8.44 -13.42 22.25
CA ASP A 71 -7.55 -12.35 22.67
C ASP A 71 -6.29 -12.29 21.79
N TYR A 72 -6.48 -12.05 20.50
CA TYR A 72 -5.41 -11.96 19.50
C TYR A 72 -5.83 -11.08 18.32
N GLY A 73 -4.86 -10.72 17.48
CA GLY A 73 -5.10 -9.90 16.30
C GLY A 73 -5.83 -10.70 15.22
N THR A 74 -6.92 -10.18 14.67
CA THR A 74 -7.71 -10.93 13.66
C THR A 74 -6.94 -11.23 12.38
N ALA A 75 -5.85 -10.51 12.10
CA ALA A 75 -4.95 -10.76 10.96
C ALA A 75 -3.59 -11.34 11.37
N TYR A 76 -3.38 -11.61 12.66
CA TYR A 76 -2.12 -12.13 13.19
C TYR A 76 -1.67 -13.40 12.49
N GLU A 77 -2.55 -14.39 12.40
CA GLU A 77 -2.25 -15.69 11.79
C GLU A 77 -1.81 -15.58 10.32
N ALA A 78 -2.55 -14.77 9.55
CA ALA A 78 -2.36 -14.65 8.11
C ALA A 78 -1.20 -13.71 7.71
N ILE A 79 -0.72 -12.87 8.64
CA ILE A 79 0.29 -11.85 8.37
C ILE A 79 1.51 -12.06 9.28
N ALA A 80 1.47 -11.60 10.53
CA ALA A 80 2.66 -11.54 11.39
C ALA A 80 3.15 -12.92 11.86
N LEU A 81 2.26 -13.91 11.95
CA LEU A 81 2.65 -15.29 12.24
C LEU A 81 3.21 -15.99 11.00
N ALA A 82 2.66 -15.68 9.82
CA ALA A 82 3.09 -16.22 8.54
C ALA A 82 4.45 -15.67 8.09
N ASP A 83 4.76 -14.42 8.47
CA ASP A 83 6.04 -13.75 8.26
C ASP A 83 6.55 -13.17 9.58
N ARG A 84 7.31 -13.97 10.31
CA ARG A 84 7.82 -13.61 11.65
C ARG A 84 8.97 -12.61 11.62
N ASP A 85 9.61 -12.47 10.46
CA ASP A 85 10.80 -11.65 10.26
C ASP A 85 10.46 -10.34 9.52
N MET A 86 9.16 -9.94 9.52
CA MET A 86 8.68 -8.69 8.93
C MET A 86 9.56 -7.50 9.36
N SER A 87 10.16 -6.82 8.38
CA SER A 87 11.11 -5.73 8.60
C SER A 87 10.47 -4.43 9.12
N TYR A 88 9.14 -4.35 9.10
CA TYR A 88 8.37 -3.20 9.57
C TYR A 88 7.07 -3.66 10.23
N LYS A 89 6.50 -2.80 11.09
CA LYS A 89 5.12 -3.00 11.57
C LYS A 89 4.14 -2.35 10.61
N MET A 90 2.96 -2.93 10.50
CA MET A 90 1.83 -2.37 9.76
C MET A 90 0.61 -2.29 10.67
N ALA A 91 -0.19 -1.25 10.48
CA ALA A 91 -1.47 -1.07 11.12
C ALA A 91 -2.57 -1.46 10.14
N GLY A 92 -3.53 -2.26 10.56
CA GLY A 92 -4.58 -2.73 9.67
C GLY A 92 -5.92 -2.96 10.35
N LYS A 93 -6.96 -3.14 9.53
CA LYS A 93 -8.28 -3.55 9.99
C LYS A 93 -8.97 -4.40 8.95
N SER A 94 -9.49 -5.55 9.38
CA SER A 94 -10.35 -6.39 8.56
C SER A 94 -11.80 -5.92 8.58
N GLY A 95 -12.47 -6.09 7.46
CA GLY A 95 -13.92 -5.98 7.30
C GLY A 95 -14.46 -7.16 6.48
N SER A 96 -15.75 -7.43 6.65
CA SER A 96 -16.54 -8.29 5.77
C SER A 96 -17.68 -7.44 5.24
N ALA A 97 -17.84 -7.34 3.91
CA ALA A 97 -18.99 -6.69 3.33
C ALA A 97 -20.00 -7.78 2.96
N GLN A 98 -21.07 -7.88 3.75
CA GLN A 98 -22.11 -8.87 3.50
C GLN A 98 -22.90 -8.49 2.25
N VAL A 99 -23.09 -9.44 1.33
CA VAL A 99 -23.94 -9.24 0.16
C VAL A 99 -25.40 -9.27 0.64
N VAL A 100 -26.03 -8.10 0.77
CA VAL A 100 -27.46 -8.01 1.04
C VAL A 100 -28.20 -8.07 -0.30
N SER A 101 -28.63 -9.26 -0.73
CA SER A 101 -29.79 -9.39 -1.63
C SER A 101 -30.21 -10.85 -1.83
N ILE A 102 -31.19 -11.29 -1.05
CA ILE A 102 -32.24 -12.16 -1.60
C ILE A 102 -33.58 -11.58 -1.13
N ALA A 103 -34.30 -10.94 -2.06
CA ALA A 103 -35.75 -10.82 -1.97
C ALA A 103 -36.30 -12.25 -1.92
N GLN A 104 -37.17 -12.53 -0.95
CA GLN A 104 -37.71 -13.87 -0.65
C GLN A 104 -38.33 -14.60 -1.85
N ASP A 105 -38.54 -13.91 -2.98
CA ASP A 105 -39.14 -14.42 -4.21
C ASP A 105 -38.18 -15.27 -5.09
N ILE A 106 -36.85 -15.22 -4.89
CA ILE A 106 -35.87 -15.98 -5.72
C ILE A 106 -35.63 -17.40 -5.15
N LEU A 107 -36.09 -17.71 -3.93
CA LEU A 107 -35.84 -18.99 -3.25
C LEU A 107 -36.72 -20.17 -3.73
N GLN A 108 -37.55 -20.00 -4.77
CA GLN A 108 -38.49 -21.02 -5.23
C GLN A 108 -38.01 -21.90 -6.40
N SER A 109 -36.80 -21.70 -6.92
CA SER A 109 -36.25 -22.54 -7.99
C SER A 109 -35.20 -23.52 -7.45
N GLU A 110 -35.44 -24.82 -7.62
CA GLU A 110 -34.55 -25.91 -7.19
C GLU A 110 -33.23 -26.01 -7.99
N ASP A 111 -33.04 -25.15 -9.00
CA ASP A 111 -31.94 -25.20 -9.98
C ASP A 111 -30.90 -24.06 -9.88
N ILE A 112 -30.96 -23.19 -8.85
CA ILE A 112 -29.94 -22.14 -8.67
C ILE A 112 -28.92 -22.62 -7.63
N ASP A 113 -27.65 -22.79 -8.04
CA ASP A 113 -26.53 -22.92 -7.09
C ASP A 113 -26.29 -21.55 -6.42
N VAL A 114 -27.07 -21.30 -5.37
CA VAL A 114 -27.11 -20.03 -4.63
C VAL A 114 -25.81 -19.78 -3.83
N SER A 115 -24.81 -20.66 -3.92
CA SER A 115 -23.64 -20.62 -3.04
C SER A 115 -22.62 -19.54 -3.40
N ASP A 116 -22.48 -19.20 -4.69
CA ASP A 116 -21.47 -18.24 -5.16
C ASP A 116 -21.91 -16.77 -5.08
N LEU A 117 -23.21 -16.49 -5.21
CA LEU A 117 -23.77 -15.13 -5.14
C LEU A 117 -23.93 -14.61 -3.69
N ASN A 118 -23.75 -15.49 -2.70
CA ASN A 118 -23.97 -15.22 -1.28
C ASN A 118 -22.67 -15.10 -0.46
N LYS A 119 -21.50 -15.06 -1.12
CA LYS A 119 -20.22 -14.95 -0.42
C LYS A 119 -19.97 -13.49 -0.06
N ASP A 120 -19.82 -13.23 1.25
CA ASP A 120 -19.34 -11.94 1.74
C ASP A 120 -18.06 -11.53 1.00
N HIS A 121 -17.87 -10.24 0.78
CA HIS A 121 -16.62 -9.75 0.22
C HIS A 121 -15.58 -9.57 1.33
N ALA A 122 -14.32 -9.90 1.02
CA ALA A 122 -13.21 -9.69 1.94
C ALA A 122 -12.68 -8.26 1.78
N LEU A 123 -12.60 -7.53 2.88
CA LEU A 123 -12.05 -6.18 2.93
C LEU A 123 -10.91 -6.11 3.94
N PHE A 124 -9.82 -5.45 3.56
CA PHE A 124 -8.75 -5.11 4.49
C PHE A 124 -8.19 -3.72 4.15
N VAL A 125 -8.08 -2.88 5.16
CA VAL A 125 -7.37 -1.59 5.04
C VAL A 125 -6.11 -1.65 5.88
N ALA A 126 -5.05 -1.02 5.39
CA ALA A 126 -3.79 -0.96 6.12
C ALA A 126 -2.94 0.25 5.75
N TYR A 127 -2.03 0.61 6.64
CA TYR A 127 -0.93 1.53 6.35
C TYR A 127 0.36 1.06 7.00
N ALA A 128 1.47 1.52 6.45
CA ALA A 128 2.80 1.19 6.94
C ALA A 128 3.86 2.23 6.50
N PRO A 129 5.00 2.32 7.21
CA PRO A 129 5.26 1.64 8.48
C PRO A 129 4.45 2.26 9.62
N ALA A 130 4.02 1.44 10.58
CA ALA A 130 3.33 1.87 11.79
C ALA A 130 4.30 1.85 12.98
N GLN A 131 4.15 2.77 13.92
CA GLN A 131 4.98 2.88 15.13
C GLN A 131 6.51 2.93 14.85
N HIS A 132 6.91 3.35 13.65
CA HIS A 132 8.33 3.46 13.31
C HIS A 132 8.92 4.75 13.92
N PRO A 133 10.13 4.70 14.50
CA PRO A 133 10.67 5.84 15.27
C PRO A 133 11.03 7.07 14.41
N THR A 134 11.34 6.88 13.12
CA THR A 134 11.91 7.94 12.26
C THR A 134 11.25 8.08 10.89
N ILE A 135 10.39 7.13 10.50
CA ILE A 135 9.79 7.08 9.16
C ILE A 135 8.30 7.12 9.38
N GLU A 136 7.66 8.20 8.95
CA GLU A 136 6.20 8.31 8.98
C GLU A 136 5.58 7.27 8.02
N PRO A 137 4.28 6.95 8.14
CA PRO A 137 3.61 6.07 7.18
C PRO A 137 3.80 6.55 5.73
N GLN A 138 4.31 5.67 4.86
CA GLN A 138 4.59 6.00 3.46
C GLN A 138 3.51 5.49 2.50
N ILE A 139 2.72 4.49 2.92
CA ILE A 139 1.69 3.89 2.08
C ILE A 139 0.43 3.58 2.90
N ALA A 140 -0.74 3.81 2.29
CA ALA A 140 -2.04 3.36 2.77
C ALA A 140 -2.78 2.63 1.65
N VAL A 141 -3.34 1.45 1.97
CA VAL A 141 -4.02 0.56 1.02
C VAL A 141 -5.41 0.21 1.50
N ALA A 142 -6.33 0.03 0.55
CA ALA A 142 -7.62 -0.61 0.77
C ALA A 142 -7.80 -1.73 -0.25
N VAL A 143 -7.79 -2.96 0.24
CA VAL A 143 -7.94 -4.17 -0.57
C VAL A 143 -9.36 -4.69 -0.42
N PHE A 144 -10.01 -4.91 -1.55
CA PHE A 144 -11.35 -5.47 -1.65
C PHE A 144 -11.29 -6.67 -2.60
N VAL A 145 -11.65 -7.84 -2.10
CA VAL A 145 -11.72 -9.08 -2.86
C VAL A 145 -13.17 -9.54 -2.90
N GLU A 146 -13.75 -9.50 -4.10
CA GLU A 146 -15.11 -9.99 -4.35
C GLU A 146 -15.22 -11.46 -3.98
N ASN A 147 -16.31 -11.81 -3.32
CA ASN A 147 -16.63 -13.17 -2.85
C ASN A 147 -15.52 -13.83 -1.99
N GLY A 148 -14.63 -13.03 -1.38
CA GLY A 148 -13.48 -13.50 -0.62
C GLY A 148 -13.76 -13.91 0.83
N GLN A 149 -14.94 -13.61 1.36
CA GLN A 149 -15.43 -13.85 2.73
C GLN A 149 -14.58 -13.23 3.84
N HIS A 150 -13.39 -13.77 4.07
CA HIS A 150 -12.56 -13.47 5.24
C HIS A 150 -11.58 -12.32 4.95
N GLY A 151 -11.94 -11.10 5.37
CA GLY A 151 -11.09 -9.91 5.21
C GLY A 151 -9.64 -10.10 5.69
N SER A 152 -9.45 -10.72 6.85
CA SER A 152 -8.11 -10.92 7.42
C SER A 152 -7.25 -11.94 6.66
N SER A 153 -7.79 -13.10 6.29
CA SER A 153 -7.01 -14.19 5.70
C SER A 153 -6.98 -14.17 4.17
N VAL A 154 -7.83 -13.37 3.53
CA VAL A 154 -7.88 -13.22 2.06
C VAL A 154 -7.36 -11.85 1.64
N ALA A 155 -7.98 -10.75 2.10
CA ALA A 155 -7.55 -9.41 1.72
C ALA A 155 -6.30 -8.91 2.48
N GLY A 156 -6.07 -9.41 3.70
CA GLY A 156 -4.89 -9.09 4.52
C GLY A 156 -3.55 -9.43 3.86
N PRO A 157 -3.31 -10.69 3.41
CA PRO A 157 -2.07 -11.07 2.74
C PRO A 157 -1.83 -10.28 1.45
N VAL A 158 -2.89 -9.95 0.69
CA VAL A 158 -2.78 -9.10 -0.50
C VAL A 158 -2.34 -7.67 -0.12
N ALA A 159 -2.90 -7.11 0.95
CA ALA A 159 -2.47 -5.81 1.46
C ALA A 159 -0.99 -5.82 1.87
N LYS A 160 -0.55 -6.88 2.57
CA LYS A 160 0.87 -7.06 2.91
C LYS A 160 1.76 -7.13 1.67
N ALA A 161 1.40 -7.93 0.67
CA ALA A 161 2.21 -8.06 -0.55
C ALA A 161 2.40 -6.72 -1.29
N VAL A 162 1.35 -5.90 -1.36
CA VAL A 162 1.44 -4.55 -1.95
C VAL A 162 2.36 -3.64 -1.13
N ILE A 163 2.24 -3.71 0.20
CA ILE A 163 3.08 -2.89 1.09
C ILE A 163 4.53 -3.35 1.04
N ASP A 164 4.82 -4.65 1.04
CA ASP A 164 6.17 -5.20 0.90
C ASP A 164 6.81 -4.69 -0.39
N SER A 165 6.09 -4.80 -1.52
CA SER A 165 6.57 -4.35 -2.81
C SER A 165 6.87 -2.85 -2.89
N TYR A 166 6.27 -2.04 -2.01
CA TYR A 166 6.51 -0.59 -1.98
C TYR A 166 7.56 -0.20 -0.95
N LEU A 167 7.51 -0.82 0.25
CA LEU A 167 8.32 -0.42 1.38
C LEU A 167 9.67 -1.10 1.44
N LEU A 168 9.83 -2.35 0.97
CA LEU A 168 11.12 -3.02 1.12
C LEU A 168 12.20 -2.33 0.30
N ASP A 169 11.89 -1.92 -0.93
CA ASP A 169 12.78 -1.09 -1.76
C ASP A 169 13.12 0.25 -1.07
N ILE A 170 12.15 0.84 -0.36
CA ILE A 170 12.36 2.08 0.41
C ILE A 170 13.22 1.81 1.65
N LEU A 171 12.96 0.74 2.40
CA LEU A 171 13.65 0.43 3.66
C LEU A 171 15.06 -0.16 3.44
N GLU A 172 15.32 -0.77 2.29
CA GLU A 172 16.67 -1.17 1.86
C GLU A 172 17.54 0.04 1.49
N ILE A 173 16.93 1.19 1.20
CA ILE A 173 17.63 2.47 1.24
C ILE A 173 17.89 2.75 2.72
N ASP A 174 19.14 2.57 3.15
CA ASP A 174 19.55 2.85 4.52
C ASP A 174 19.40 4.36 4.81
N PHE A 175 18.21 4.76 5.25
CA PHE A 175 17.93 6.14 5.66
C PHE A 175 18.75 6.54 6.89
N THR A 176 19.28 5.57 7.64
CA THR A 176 20.24 5.80 8.73
C THR A 176 21.58 6.24 8.14
N ALA A 177 22.05 5.60 7.08
CA ALA A 177 23.22 6.02 6.31
C ALA A 177 22.99 7.37 5.61
N LEU A 178 21.81 7.62 5.02
CA LEU A 178 21.50 8.93 4.41
C LEU A 178 21.45 10.09 5.40
N ALA A 179 21.05 9.82 6.65
CA ALA A 179 21.05 10.80 7.72
C ALA A 179 22.46 11.06 8.31
N THR A 180 23.39 10.11 8.14
CA THR A 180 24.77 10.22 8.64
C THR A 180 25.77 10.65 7.57
N ASP A 181 25.51 10.38 6.29
CA ASP A 181 26.30 10.82 5.14
C ASP A 181 25.43 10.96 3.86
N PRO A 182 24.90 12.16 3.58
CA PRO A 182 24.05 12.42 2.41
C PRO A 182 24.76 12.21 1.06
N ASP A 183 26.09 12.22 1.02
CA ASP A 183 26.89 12.14 -0.21
C ASP A 183 27.29 10.69 -0.57
N ALA A 184 27.01 9.71 0.29
CA ALA A 184 27.39 8.31 0.08
C ALA A 184 26.86 7.73 -1.26
N LEU A 185 25.66 8.13 -1.69
CA LEU A 185 25.05 7.69 -2.96
C LEU A 185 25.72 8.26 -4.23
N LEU A 186 26.41 9.40 -4.15
CA LEU A 186 27.12 9.98 -5.31
C LEU A 186 28.39 9.19 -5.67
N SER A 187 28.94 8.47 -4.69
CA SER A 187 30.14 7.64 -4.87
C SER A 187 29.82 6.26 -5.44
N GLU A 188 28.76 5.61 -4.97
CA GLU A 188 28.40 4.25 -5.41
C GLU A 188 27.60 4.22 -6.72
N GLY A 189 26.80 5.26 -7.01
CA GLY A 189 26.05 5.36 -8.28
C GLY A 189 26.94 5.53 -9.50
N SER A 190 28.09 6.20 -9.35
CA SER A 190 29.12 6.36 -10.39
C SER A 190 29.66 5.00 -10.85
N ASP A 191 29.92 4.10 -9.91
CA ASP A 191 30.62 2.85 -10.20
C ASP A 191 29.69 1.78 -10.76
N ARG A 192 28.41 1.76 -10.36
CA ARG A 192 27.40 0.85 -10.95
C ARG A 192 27.01 1.25 -12.38
N VAL A 193 26.95 2.55 -12.69
CA VAL A 193 26.67 3.05 -14.05
C VAL A 193 27.86 2.76 -14.98
N ARG A 194 29.10 2.93 -14.51
CA ARG A 194 30.31 2.58 -15.29
C ARG A 194 30.39 1.08 -15.62
N GLN A 195 30.01 0.22 -14.68
CA GLN A 195 30.11 -1.23 -14.86
C GLN A 195 29.00 -1.82 -15.76
N ALA A 196 27.87 -1.11 -15.91
CA ALA A 196 26.81 -1.46 -16.84
C ALA A 196 27.14 -1.07 -18.31
N ASP A 197 27.90 0.00 -18.50
CA ASP A 197 28.31 0.48 -19.83
C ASP A 197 29.40 -0.42 -20.45
N GLU A 198 30.28 -1.01 -19.64
CA GLU A 198 31.37 -1.90 -20.10
C GLU A 198 30.88 -3.29 -20.58
N ASN A 199 29.68 -3.73 -20.18
CA ASN A 199 29.15 -5.07 -20.47
C ASN A 199 27.97 -5.08 -21.48
N SER A 200 27.69 -3.96 -22.13
CA SER A 200 26.63 -3.87 -23.15
C SER A 200 27.14 -4.32 -24.53
N PRO A 201 26.47 -5.25 -25.24
CA PRO A 201 26.87 -5.63 -26.60
C PRO A 201 26.67 -4.42 -27.53
N SER A 202 27.74 -4.03 -28.23
CA SER A 202 27.77 -2.91 -29.17
C SER A 202 26.68 -3.05 -30.25
N PHE A 203 25.68 -2.18 -30.22
CA PHE A 203 24.69 -2.04 -31.28
C PHE A 203 25.36 -1.37 -32.48
N VAL A 204 25.54 -2.12 -33.56
CA VAL A 204 26.01 -1.59 -34.84
C VAL A 204 24.90 -0.71 -35.43
N ALA A 205 25.11 0.60 -35.40
CA ALA A 205 24.27 1.54 -36.12
C ALA A 205 24.58 1.46 -37.63
N LEU A 206 23.61 1.01 -38.43
CA LEU A 206 23.62 1.19 -39.88
C LEU A 206 23.40 2.67 -40.20
N ASN A 207 24.45 3.37 -40.60
CA ASN A 207 24.35 4.68 -41.23
C ASN A 207 23.81 4.51 -42.65
N ALA A 208 22.60 4.99 -42.91
CA ALA A 208 22.10 5.22 -44.25
C ALA A 208 22.46 6.67 -44.65
N GLU A 209 23.52 6.81 -45.45
CA GLU A 209 23.84 8.05 -46.15
C GLU A 209 22.83 8.27 -47.28
N HIS A 210 22.12 9.40 -47.24
CA HIS A 210 21.30 9.87 -48.36
C HIS A 210 22.11 10.90 -49.14
N GLU A 211 22.90 10.43 -50.11
CA GLU A 211 23.53 11.30 -51.10
C GLU A 211 22.46 11.84 -52.06
N GLY A 212 22.37 13.17 -52.10
CA GLY A 212 21.60 13.88 -53.11
C GLY A 212 22.27 13.79 -54.48
N HIS A 213 21.55 13.26 -55.46
CA HIS A 213 21.90 13.39 -56.86
C HIS A 213 20.98 14.40 -57.55
N ARG A 214 21.58 15.52 -57.97
CA ARG A 214 21.10 16.34 -59.08
C ARG A 214 21.56 15.68 -60.39
N HIS A 215 20.67 15.60 -61.37
CA HIS A 215 21.03 15.74 -62.77
C HIS A 215 19.81 16.30 -63.53
N ASP A 216 20.11 17.38 -64.26
CA ASP A 216 19.43 18.07 -65.38
C ASP A 216 18.00 17.69 -65.78
#